data_AF-A0A521EMT7-F1
#
_entry.id   AF-A0A521EMT7-F1
#
_cell.length_a   1.000
_cell.length_b   1.000
_cell.length_c   1.000
_cell.angle_alpha   90.00
_cell.angle_beta   90.00
_cell.angle_gamma   90.00
#
_symmetry.space_group_name_H-M   'P 1'
#
loop_
_entity.id
_entity.type
_entity.pdbx_description
1 polymer ?
#
loop_
_entity_poly.entity_id
_entity_poly.type
_entity_poly.pdbx_seq_one_letter_code
_entity_poly.pdbx_strand_id
1 'polypeptide(L)'
;MNEISKIEDRIKALYIYIEGNASGTEGDSWYYGHNPIIVSHINNLSKKDCERLTSEVWNWKEEILVNLADPFLGIRNPNLNGYFLYCKIFMEINDIENEEYLLGNIHLVNAIPKGSQPLSFYVELENKITKLNEKLNGNYKYSVEQIKLKIDTENN
;
A
#
# COMPACT_ATOMS: atom_id res chain seq x y z
N MET A 1 0.65 -10.28 -21.77
CA MET A 1 0.19 -9.92 -20.42
C MET A 1 -1.11 -10.64 -20.15
N ASN A 2 -1.23 -11.27 -18.99
CA ASN A 2 -2.51 -11.84 -18.55
C ASN A 2 -3.53 -10.69 -18.34
N GLU A 3 -4.82 -10.98 -18.43
CA GLU A 3 -5.91 -10.06 -18.06
C GLU A 3 -6.51 -10.48 -16.72
N ILE A 4 -7.10 -9.54 -15.97
CA ILE A 4 -7.90 -9.90 -14.79
C ILE A 4 -9.17 -10.62 -15.29
N SER A 5 -9.36 -11.86 -14.84
CA SER A 5 -10.49 -12.68 -15.27
C SER A 5 -11.84 -12.00 -14.94
N LYS A 6 -12.82 -12.12 -15.84
CA LYS A 6 -14.20 -11.63 -15.64
C LYS A 6 -15.03 -12.58 -14.77
N ILE A 7 -14.48 -13.03 -13.65
CA ILE A 7 -15.24 -13.81 -12.66
C ILE A 7 -16.13 -12.87 -11.83
N GLU A 8 -17.23 -13.40 -11.28
CA GLU A 8 -18.17 -12.63 -10.46
C GLU A 8 -17.50 -12.04 -9.21
N ASP A 9 -16.59 -12.80 -8.59
CA ASP A 9 -15.80 -12.32 -7.47
C ASP A 9 -14.58 -11.52 -7.94
N ARG A 10 -14.76 -10.20 -8.02
CA ARG A 10 -13.75 -9.25 -8.48
C ARG A 10 -12.53 -9.15 -7.55
N ILE A 11 -12.68 -9.45 -6.26
CA ILE A 11 -11.58 -9.41 -5.29
C ILE A 11 -10.71 -10.64 -5.46
N LYS A 12 -11.34 -11.81 -5.59
CA LYS A 12 -10.65 -13.05 -5.96
C LYS A 12 -9.96 -12.93 -7.33
N ALA A 13 -10.59 -12.26 -8.29
CA ALA A 13 -10.01 -12.04 -9.62
C ALA A 13 -8.69 -11.26 -9.54
N LEU A 14 -8.68 -10.23 -8.70
CA LEU A 14 -7.48 -9.43 -8.45
C LEU A 14 -6.37 -10.26 -7.79
N TYR A 15 -6.71 -11.04 -6.76
CA TYR A 15 -5.74 -11.92 -6.10
C TYR A 15 -5.08 -12.89 -7.08
N ILE A 16 -5.90 -13.63 -7.84
CA ILE A 16 -5.42 -14.62 -8.83
C ILE A 16 -4.54 -13.95 -9.89
N TYR A 17 -4.90 -12.73 -10.31
CA TYR A 17 -4.11 -11.99 -11.27
C TYR A 17 -2.73 -11.65 -10.73
N ILE A 18 -2.63 -11.08 -9.52
CA ILE A 18 -1.35 -10.70 -8.95
C ILE A 18 -0.50 -11.95 -8.69
N GLU A 19 -1.09 -12.98 -8.08
CA GLU A 19 -0.40 -14.25 -7.81
C GLU A 19 0.13 -14.90 -9.10
N GLY A 20 -0.69 -14.94 -10.16
CA GLY A 20 -0.31 -15.53 -11.44
C GLY A 20 0.76 -14.75 -12.22
N ASN A 21 1.07 -13.51 -11.82
CA ASN A 21 2.13 -12.71 -12.43
C ASN A 21 3.27 -12.40 -11.46
N ALA A 22 3.24 -12.84 -10.21
CA ALA A 22 4.21 -12.48 -9.16
C ALA A 22 5.67 -12.83 -9.51
N SER A 23 5.88 -13.81 -10.40
CA SER A 23 7.20 -14.22 -10.91
C SER A 23 7.65 -13.49 -12.19
N GLY A 24 6.82 -12.59 -12.73
CA GLY A 24 7.10 -11.78 -13.91
C GLY A 24 8.19 -10.75 -13.61
N THR A 25 9.44 -11.14 -13.81
CA THR A 25 10.61 -10.29 -13.59
C THR A 25 10.75 -9.24 -14.70
N GLU A 26 10.53 -7.97 -14.35
CA GLU A 26 11.26 -6.76 -14.80
C GLU A 26 10.51 -5.52 -14.31
N GLY A 27 11.16 -4.63 -13.55
CA GLY A 27 10.51 -3.48 -12.88
C GLY A 27 9.70 -2.58 -13.84
N ASP A 28 10.15 -2.43 -15.08
CA ASP A 28 9.43 -1.68 -16.12
C ASP A 28 8.13 -2.39 -16.54
N SER A 29 8.12 -3.72 -16.60
CA SER A 29 6.92 -4.48 -16.95
C SER A 29 5.82 -4.37 -15.88
N TRP A 30 6.21 -4.26 -14.62
CA TRP A 30 5.28 -4.07 -13.51
C TRP A 30 4.67 -2.68 -13.55
N TYR A 31 5.53 -1.67 -13.63
CA TYR A 31 5.11 -0.27 -13.61
C TYR A 31 4.26 0.10 -14.83
N TYR A 32 4.65 -0.29 -16.04
CA TYR A 32 3.95 0.08 -17.28
C TYR A 32 2.87 -0.92 -17.71
N GLY A 33 2.97 -2.18 -17.30
CA GLY A 33 2.05 -3.24 -17.70
C GLY A 33 1.00 -3.56 -16.64
N HIS A 34 1.44 -4.00 -15.46
CA HIS A 34 0.56 -4.55 -14.44
C HIS A 34 -0.12 -3.49 -13.57
N ASN A 35 0.61 -2.45 -13.14
CA ASN A 35 0.07 -1.40 -12.28
C ASN A 35 -1.16 -0.71 -12.89
N PRO A 36 -1.18 -0.29 -14.18
CA PRO A 36 -2.36 0.33 -14.78
C PRO A 36 -3.57 -0.60 -14.82
N ILE A 37 -3.36 -1.90 -15.03
CA ILE A 37 -4.42 -2.92 -15.06
C ILE A 37 -5.04 -3.07 -13.66
N ILE A 38 -4.20 -3.20 -12.63
CA ILE A 38 -4.64 -3.31 -11.23
C ILE A 38 -5.38 -2.04 -10.80
N VAL A 39 -4.81 -0.87 -11.07
CA VAL A 39 -5.43 0.44 -10.77
C VAL A 39 -6.79 0.57 -11.44
N SER A 40 -6.88 0.24 -12.73
CA SER A 40 -8.14 0.27 -13.48
C SER A 40 -9.18 -0.65 -12.85
N HIS A 41 -8.79 -1.87 -12.47
CA HIS A 41 -9.71 -2.81 -11.81
C HIS A 41 -10.22 -2.29 -10.48
N ILE A 42 -9.33 -1.78 -9.62
CA ILE A 42 -9.69 -1.24 -8.30
C ILE A 42 -10.57 0.01 -8.44
N ASN A 43 -10.28 0.89 -9.40
CA ASN A 43 -11.07 2.09 -9.65
C ASN A 43 -12.50 1.81 -10.12
N ASN A 44 -12.74 0.63 -10.69
CA ASN A 44 -14.07 0.21 -11.11
C ASN A 44 -14.82 -0.62 -10.05
N LEU A 45 -14.24 -0.87 -8.87
CA LEU A 45 -14.93 -1.59 -7.79
C LEU A 45 -16.12 -0.80 -7.26
N SER A 46 -17.20 -1.51 -6.93
CA SER A 46 -18.33 -0.93 -6.22
C SER A 46 -17.95 -0.61 -4.78
N LYS A 47 -18.73 0.23 -4.08
CA LYS A 47 -18.50 0.50 -2.65
C LYS A 47 -18.44 -0.80 -1.82
N LYS A 48 -19.36 -1.74 -2.08
CA LYS A 48 -19.40 -3.04 -1.40
C LYS A 48 -18.13 -3.86 -1.67
N ASP A 49 -17.62 -3.83 -2.90
CA ASP A 49 -16.37 -4.51 -3.25
C ASP A 49 -15.16 -3.83 -2.59
N CYS A 50 -15.16 -2.50 -2.47
CA CYS A 50 -14.12 -1.76 -1.74
C CYS A 50 -14.09 -2.15 -0.26
N GLU A 51 -15.25 -2.20 0.40
CA GLU A 51 -15.37 -2.66 1.79
C GLU A 51 -14.83 -4.09 1.94
N ARG A 52 -15.22 -5.00 1.04
CA ARG A 52 -14.70 -6.37 1.00
C ARG A 52 -13.19 -6.40 0.81
N LEU A 53 -12.66 -5.68 -0.19
CA LEU A 53 -11.22 -5.59 -0.43
C LEU A 53 -10.48 -5.18 0.84
N THR A 54 -10.93 -4.12 1.52
CA THR A 54 -10.28 -3.62 2.73
C THR A 54 -10.37 -4.56 3.93
N SER A 55 -11.30 -5.51 3.94
CA SER A 55 -11.39 -6.56 4.98
C SER A 55 -10.58 -7.81 4.63
N GLU A 56 -10.50 -8.16 3.34
CA GLU A 56 -9.94 -9.44 2.90
C GLU A 56 -8.43 -9.33 2.60
N VAL A 57 -7.97 -8.19 2.08
CA VAL A 57 -6.61 -8.02 1.53
C VAL A 57 -5.52 -8.30 2.57
N TRP A 58 -5.74 -7.99 3.85
CA TRP A 58 -4.75 -8.20 4.91
C TRP A 58 -4.51 -9.67 5.26
N ASN A 59 -5.32 -10.59 4.75
CA ASN A 59 -5.11 -12.02 4.88
C ASN A 59 -4.32 -12.61 3.69
N TRP A 60 -3.93 -11.78 2.73
CA TRP A 60 -3.15 -12.21 1.58
C TRP A 60 -1.68 -12.37 1.95
N LYS A 61 -0.94 -13.14 1.13
CA LYS A 61 0.49 -13.33 1.34
C LYS A 61 1.24 -11.99 1.23
N GLU A 62 2.29 -11.82 2.01
CA GLU A 62 3.14 -10.63 2.03
C GLU A 62 3.64 -10.25 0.62
N GLU A 63 4.09 -11.22 -0.17
CA GLU A 63 4.52 -11.03 -1.56
C GLU A 63 3.43 -10.40 -2.46
N ILE A 64 2.16 -10.68 -2.19
CA ILE A 64 1.02 -10.12 -2.93
C ILE A 64 0.73 -8.71 -2.44
N LEU A 65 0.84 -8.47 -1.13
CA LEU A 65 0.65 -7.14 -0.54
C LEU A 65 1.67 -6.14 -1.09
N VAL A 66 2.94 -6.51 -1.18
CA VAL A 66 3.99 -5.64 -1.74
C VAL A 66 3.66 -5.24 -3.18
N ASN A 67 3.18 -6.18 -4.00
CA ASN A 67 2.76 -5.92 -5.38
C ASN A 67 1.54 -5.01 -5.51
N LEU A 68 0.82 -4.72 -4.42
CA LEU A 68 -0.28 -3.76 -4.38
C LEU A 68 0.15 -2.35 -3.97
N ALA A 69 1.35 -2.17 -3.43
CA ALA A 69 1.80 -0.88 -2.89
C ALA A 69 1.74 0.24 -3.95
N ASP A 70 2.45 0.08 -5.06
CA ASP A 70 2.44 1.05 -6.15
C ASP A 70 1.04 1.24 -6.78
N PRO A 71 0.29 0.18 -7.11
CA PRO A 71 -1.09 0.35 -7.57
C PRO A 71 -1.97 1.14 -6.61
N PHE A 72 -1.81 1.00 -5.29
CA PHE A 72 -2.59 1.75 -4.33
C PHE A 72 -2.36 3.26 -4.42
N LEU A 73 -1.16 3.70 -4.76
CA LEU A 73 -0.85 5.12 -4.98
C LEU A 73 -1.55 5.69 -6.23
N GLY A 74 -1.97 4.84 -7.17
CA GLY A 74 -2.70 5.22 -8.39
C GLY A 74 -4.23 5.21 -8.25
N ILE A 75 -4.78 4.81 -7.10
CA ILE A 75 -6.22 4.69 -6.91
C ILE A 75 -6.90 6.07 -6.92
N ARG A 76 -8.01 6.15 -7.65
CA ARG A 76 -8.95 7.28 -7.70
C ARG A 76 -10.36 6.92 -7.23
N ASN A 77 -10.58 5.67 -6.78
CA ASN A 77 -11.86 5.23 -6.25
C ASN A 77 -12.20 6.03 -4.98
N PRO A 78 -13.33 6.75 -4.91
CA PRO A 78 -13.66 7.60 -3.77
C PRO A 78 -13.97 6.82 -2.47
N ASN A 79 -14.16 5.49 -2.56
CA ASN A 79 -14.42 4.64 -1.40
C ASN A 79 -13.13 4.07 -0.79
N LEU A 80 -11.96 4.40 -1.34
CA LEU A 80 -10.67 3.90 -0.87
C LEU A 80 -9.70 5.06 -0.67
N ASN A 81 -8.82 4.91 0.31
CA ASN A 81 -7.68 5.81 0.50
C ASN A 81 -6.39 5.06 0.18
N GLY A 82 -5.91 5.25 -1.05
CA GLY A 82 -4.69 4.58 -1.55
C GLY A 82 -3.47 4.81 -0.67
N TYR A 83 -3.24 6.04 -0.22
CA TYR A 83 -2.10 6.39 0.64
C TYR A 83 -2.17 5.70 2.01
N PHE A 84 -3.38 5.59 2.58
CA PHE A 84 -3.58 4.81 3.81
C PHE A 84 -3.30 3.33 3.59
N LEU A 85 -3.83 2.75 2.50
CA LEU A 85 -3.62 1.34 2.19
C LEU A 85 -2.14 1.01 1.94
N TYR A 86 -1.41 1.90 1.27
CA TYR A 86 0.05 1.82 1.12
C TYR A 86 0.75 1.77 2.48
N CYS A 87 0.44 2.71 3.38
CA CYS A 87 1.03 2.75 4.72
C CYS A 87 0.64 1.52 5.54
N LYS A 88 -0.57 0.99 5.35
CA LYS A 88 -1.03 -0.23 6.00
C LYS A 88 -0.27 -1.47 5.50
N ILE A 89 0.03 -1.58 4.19
CA ILE A 89 0.94 -2.63 3.69
C ILE A 89 2.27 -2.57 4.43
N PHE A 90 2.88 -1.39 4.53
CA PHE A 90 4.14 -1.25 5.27
C PHE A 90 4.03 -1.75 6.72
N MET A 91 2.88 -1.61 7.37
CA MET A 91 2.66 -2.15 8.72
C MET A 91 2.56 -3.68 8.77
N GLU A 92 2.04 -4.33 7.73
CA GLU A 92 1.80 -5.78 7.70
C GLU A 92 3.00 -6.62 7.25
N ILE A 93 3.95 -6.04 6.50
CA ILE A 93 5.12 -6.76 5.99
C ILE A 93 6.26 -6.83 7.02
N ASN A 94 7.19 -7.78 6.91
CA ASN A 94 8.34 -7.91 7.82
C ASN A 94 9.66 -8.19 7.09
N ASP A 95 9.63 -8.43 5.78
CA ASP A 95 10.83 -8.52 4.97
C ASP A 95 11.54 -7.17 4.87
N ILE A 96 12.84 -7.15 5.17
CA ILE A 96 13.61 -5.91 5.33
C ILE A 96 13.76 -5.16 3.99
N GLU A 97 13.96 -5.87 2.88
CA GLU A 97 14.15 -5.24 1.57
C GLU A 97 12.85 -4.54 1.12
N ASN A 98 11.71 -5.21 1.30
CA ASN A 98 10.41 -4.62 1.01
C ASN A 98 10.07 -3.48 1.98
N GLU A 99 10.38 -3.62 3.26
CA GLU A 99 10.23 -2.56 4.26
C GLU A 99 11.06 -1.31 3.87
N GLU A 100 12.31 -1.49 3.48
CA GLU A 100 13.19 -0.39 3.04
C GLU A 100 12.64 0.31 1.79
N TYR A 101 12.23 -0.46 0.78
CA TYR A 101 11.59 0.08 -0.43
C TYR A 101 10.37 0.94 -0.07
N LEU A 102 9.49 0.44 0.79
CA LEU A 102 8.27 1.16 1.15
C LEU A 102 8.55 2.40 1.99
N LEU A 103 9.56 2.33 2.86
CA LEU A 103 10.02 3.45 3.70
C LEU A 103 10.51 4.64 2.86
N GLY A 104 11.10 4.38 1.69
CA GLY A 104 11.54 5.43 0.76
C GLY A 104 10.40 6.38 0.33
N ASN A 105 9.16 5.89 0.27
CA ASN A 105 8.00 6.70 -0.11
C ASN A 105 7.08 7.08 1.07
N ILE A 106 7.51 6.88 2.31
CA ILE A 106 6.63 7.10 3.48
C ILE A 106 6.15 8.54 3.64
N HIS A 107 6.86 9.51 3.03
CA HIS A 107 6.44 10.91 2.98
C HIS A 107 5.02 11.09 2.41
N LEU A 108 4.54 10.13 1.61
CA LEU A 108 3.17 10.07 1.09
C LEU A 108 2.10 9.90 2.18
N VAL A 109 2.47 9.55 3.41
CA VAL A 109 1.56 9.57 4.56
C VAL A 109 0.87 10.93 4.76
N ASN A 110 1.52 12.02 4.35
CA ASN A 110 0.98 13.37 4.40
C ASN A 110 -0.20 13.60 3.44
N ALA A 111 -0.37 12.74 2.43
CA ALA A 111 -1.52 12.78 1.53
C ALA A 111 -2.78 12.09 2.10
N ILE A 112 -2.65 11.38 3.23
CA ILE A 112 -3.81 10.86 3.96
C ILE A 112 -4.59 12.06 4.54
N PRO A 113 -5.90 12.22 4.26
CA PRO A 113 -6.68 13.34 4.78
C PRO A 113 -6.69 13.38 6.31
N LYS A 114 -6.59 14.58 6.88
CA LYS A 114 -6.64 14.81 8.32
C LYS A 114 -7.91 14.25 8.94
N GLY A 115 -7.79 13.60 10.09
CA GLY A 115 -8.90 12.99 10.83
C GLY A 115 -9.52 11.75 10.18
N SER A 116 -8.96 11.26 9.06
CA SER A 116 -9.48 10.06 8.40
C SER A 116 -9.04 8.76 9.07
N GLN A 117 -7.98 8.79 9.88
CA GLN A 117 -7.45 7.65 10.63
C GLN A 117 -7.19 8.05 12.09
N PRO A 118 -7.25 7.10 13.04
CA PRO A 118 -6.97 7.40 14.44
C PRO A 118 -5.49 7.77 14.65
N LEU A 119 -5.21 8.66 15.60
CA LEU A 119 -3.83 9.07 15.92
C LEU A 119 -2.91 7.88 16.25
N SER A 120 -3.45 6.84 16.88
CA SER A 120 -2.71 5.63 17.22
C SER A 120 -2.09 4.94 16.01
N PHE A 121 -2.75 4.98 14.84
CA PHE A 121 -2.19 4.43 13.61
C PHE A 121 -0.87 5.11 13.23
N TYR A 122 -0.81 6.44 13.31
CA TYR A 122 0.39 7.19 12.96
C TYR A 122 1.51 7.00 13.98
N VAL A 123 1.18 6.85 15.26
CA VAL A 123 2.15 6.54 16.33
C VAL A 123 2.74 5.14 16.15
N GLU A 124 1.91 4.15 15.80
CA GLU A 124 2.40 2.79 15.48
C GLU A 124 3.31 2.81 14.24
N LEU A 125 2.92 3.58 13.21
CA LEU A 125 3.70 3.77 12.00
C LEU A 125 5.06 4.44 12.28
N GLU A 126 5.10 5.50 13.09
CA GLU A 126 6.33 6.15 13.53
C GLU A 126 7.26 5.18 14.25
N ASN A 127 6.71 4.37 15.15
CA ASN A 127 7.49 3.37 15.88
C ASN A 127 8.13 2.35 14.93
N LYS A 128 7.39 1.88 13.93
CA LYS A 128 7.92 0.93 12.94
C LYS A 128 9.00 1.57 12.07
N ILE A 129 8.74 2.76 11.53
CA ILE A 129 9.71 3.54 10.74
C ILE A 129 11.00 3.79 11.51
N THR A 130 10.89 4.21 12.77
CA THR A 130 12.05 4.52 13.62
C THR A 130 12.91 3.28 13.85
N LYS A 131 12.30 2.15 14.22
CA LYS A 131 13.02 0.88 14.40
C LYS A 131 13.70 0.41 13.12
N LEU A 132 13.03 0.53 11.98
CA LEU A 132 13.61 0.16 10.69
C LEU A 132 14.78 1.09 10.31
N ASN A 133 14.62 2.40 10.50
CA ASN A 133 15.68 3.37 10.25
C ASN A 133 16.92 3.08 11.10
N GLU A 134 16.77 2.69 12.37
CA GLU A 134 17.88 2.26 13.22
C GLU A 134 18.60 1.02 12.67
N LYS A 135 17.85 0.01 12.19
CA LYS A 135 18.43 -1.17 11.52
C LYS A 135 19.19 -0.80 10.24
N LEU A 136 18.75 0.24 9.55
CA LEU A 136 19.34 0.75 8.31
C LEU A 136 20.36 1.89 8.56
N ASN A 137 21.01 1.90 9.73
CA ASN A 137 22.08 2.85 10.11
C ASN A 137 21.68 4.34 10.10
N GLY A 138 20.38 4.64 10.21
CA GLY A 138 19.88 6.01 10.28
C GLY A 138 19.80 6.73 8.93
N ASN A 139 19.76 6.00 7.81
CA ASN A 139 19.76 6.58 6.46
C ASN A 139 18.44 7.24 6.04
N TYR A 140 17.36 7.02 6.79
CA TYR A 140 15.99 7.45 6.47
C TYR A 140 15.45 8.50 7.45
N LYS A 141 16.31 9.42 7.92
CA LYS A 141 15.90 10.51 8.84
C LYS A 141 14.74 11.35 8.29
N TYR A 142 14.77 11.65 6.98
CA TYR A 142 13.68 12.37 6.33
C TYR A 142 12.35 11.64 6.50
N SER A 143 12.30 10.33 6.28
CA SER A 143 11.10 9.51 6.46
C SER A 143 10.55 9.57 7.90
N VAL A 144 11.44 9.57 8.90
CA VAL A 144 11.07 9.76 10.32
C VAL A 144 10.48 11.15 10.57
N GLU A 145 11.07 12.20 9.99
CA GLU A 145 10.56 13.57 10.12
C GLU A 145 9.18 13.73 9.48
N GLN A 146 8.93 13.10 8.33
CA GLN A 146 7.65 13.19 7.64
C GLN A 146 6.50 12.57 8.44
N ILE A 147 6.70 11.44 9.11
CA ILE A 147 5.66 10.86 9.97
C ILE A 147 5.43 11.71 11.23
N LYS A 148 6.46 12.34 11.79
CA LYS A 148 6.31 13.28 12.91
C LYS A 148 5.49 14.51 12.53
N LEU A 149 5.79 15.11 11.37
CA LEU A 149 5.00 16.22 10.83
C LEU A 149 3.52 15.84 10.62
N LYS A 150 3.28 14.59 10.17
CA LYS A 150 1.92 14.07 10.04
C LYS A 150 1.22 13.98 11.40
N ILE A 151 1.88 13.43 12.42
CA ILE A 151 1.34 13.33 13.79
C ILE A 151 1.00 14.71 14.34
N ASP A 152 1.90 15.69 14.18
CA ASP A 152 1.65 17.07 14.61
C ASP A 152 0.44 17.69 13.88
N THR A 153 0.28 17.40 12.59
CA THR A 153 -0.87 17.87 11.80
C THR A 153 -2.20 17.30 12.29
N GLU A 154 -2.21 16.05 12.78
CA GLU A 154 -3.40 15.41 13.34
C GLU A 154 -3.75 15.92 14.75
N ASN A 155 -2.76 16.40 15.51
CA ASN A 155 -2.96 16.91 16.88
C ASN A 155 -3.47 18.36 16.94
N ASN A 156 -3.15 19.17 15.93
CA ASN A 156 -3.64 20.56 15.79
C ASN A 156 -5.02 20.61 15.17
#